data_AF-A0A2A2PZT4-F1
#
_entry.id   AF-A0A2A2PZT4-F1
#
_cell.length_a   1.000
_cell.length_b   1.000
_cell.length_c   1.000
_cell.angle_alpha   90.00
_cell.angle_beta   90.00
_cell.angle_gamma   90.00
#
_symmetry.space_group_name_H-M   'P 1'
#
loop_
_entity.id
_entity.type
_entity.pdbx_description
1 polymer ?
#
loop_
_entity_poly.entity_id
_entity_poly.type
_entity_poly.pdbx_seq_one_letter_code
_entity_poly.pdbx_strand_id
1 'polypeptide(L)'
;MISSTCLNAYLQCVETDEPLDLAAVSIIGRCSECQIIIADSRVSRRHAMIRRQEGGFYLFDLGSFNGSYLNGSRVTAARQLRHGDVLSFADHEYQYGERGEKSTPTSLEESGGSTTALIRSTPVVLLVSDIKGFSELSESIEADDLAQVIGSWYSDCERILDEAGATVDKFIGDCVLAYWTTVNPDSLSSALRAAEQLLASCVRIYHERPDIFEKIHRQFEIGVAIHTGKVAYGGLSQGEFTLVGDPVNLTFRLETLTRELGRNVLLSGDFVRQWPEVRSCCKNHGVHRVKGRVQGVEVFSVNEFPTRPAAGNQPRRPEI
;
A
#
# COMPACT_ATOMS: atom_id res chain seq x y z
N MET A 1 6.03 -35.08 13.51
CA MET A 1 4.66 -34.78 13.02
C MET A 1 4.29 -33.41 13.56
N ILE A 2 4.42 -32.37 12.73
CA ILE A 2 4.09 -31.00 13.11
C ILE A 2 2.57 -30.91 13.10
N SER A 3 1.98 -30.65 14.27
CA SER A 3 0.55 -30.47 14.44
C SER A 3 0.09 -29.30 13.55
N SER A 4 -0.66 -29.63 12.49
CA SER A 4 -1.39 -28.67 11.68
C SER A 4 -2.41 -28.00 12.60
N THR A 5 -2.11 -26.79 13.05
CA THR A 5 -3.07 -25.97 13.78
C THR A 5 -4.14 -25.62 12.77
N CYS A 6 -5.26 -26.35 12.78
CA CYS A 6 -6.43 -25.99 12.01
C CYS A 6 -6.78 -24.54 12.34
N LEU A 7 -6.76 -23.70 11.31
CA LEU A 7 -7.17 -22.31 11.43
C LEU A 7 -8.69 -22.31 11.64
N ASN A 8 -9.15 -21.61 12.67
CA ASN A 8 -10.56 -21.57 13.03
C ASN A 8 -11.37 -20.62 12.13
N ALA A 9 -11.16 -20.60 10.82
CA ALA A 9 -11.86 -19.73 9.88
C ALA A 9 -12.34 -20.49 8.64
N TYR A 10 -13.51 -20.11 8.12
CA TYR A 10 -14.14 -20.73 6.96
C TYR A 10 -14.92 -19.70 6.13
N LEU A 11 -15.18 -20.02 4.86
CA LEU A 11 -16.21 -19.40 4.05
C LEU A 11 -17.38 -20.37 3.86
N GLN A 12 -18.60 -19.90 4.08
CA GLN A 12 -19.81 -20.66 3.79
C GLN A 12 -20.49 -20.03 2.58
N CYS A 13 -20.68 -20.79 1.51
CA CYS A 13 -21.43 -20.31 0.35
C CYS A 13 -22.88 -20.04 0.77
N VAL A 14 -23.46 -18.93 0.35
CA VAL A 14 -24.86 -18.62 0.70
C VAL A 14 -25.85 -19.57 0.00
N GLU A 15 -25.46 -20.12 -1.15
CA GLU A 15 -26.28 -21.06 -1.92
C GLU A 15 -26.10 -22.53 -1.48
N THR A 16 -24.99 -22.87 -0.82
CA THR A 16 -24.66 -24.25 -0.44
C THR A 16 -24.19 -24.34 1.01
N ASP A 17 -24.76 -25.25 1.79
CA ASP A 17 -24.59 -25.27 3.24
C ASP A 17 -23.22 -25.83 3.73
N GLU A 18 -22.31 -26.23 2.83
CA GLU A 18 -21.00 -26.77 3.21
C GLU A 18 -19.95 -25.65 3.40
N PRO A 19 -19.31 -25.57 4.60
CA PRO A 19 -18.25 -24.61 4.87
C PRO A 19 -16.91 -25.04 4.26
N LEU A 20 -16.22 -24.09 3.64
CA LEU A 20 -14.89 -24.23 3.07
C LEU A 20 -13.85 -23.68 4.06
N ASP A 21 -13.04 -24.55 4.64
CA ASP A 21 -12.02 -24.15 5.62
C ASP A 21 -10.91 -23.33 4.96
N LEU A 22 -10.50 -22.24 5.63
CA LEU A 22 -9.44 -21.36 5.18
C LEU A 22 -8.08 -21.81 5.71
N ALA A 23 -7.09 -21.83 4.80
CA ALA A 23 -5.68 -22.01 5.15
C ALA A 23 -5.04 -20.65 5.47
N ALA A 24 -3.76 -20.63 5.86
CA ALA A 24 -3.05 -19.38 6.14
C ALA A 24 -3.03 -18.45 4.91
N VAL A 25 -3.08 -19.04 3.72
CA VAL A 25 -3.33 -18.37 2.45
C VAL A 25 -4.31 -19.25 1.67
N SER A 26 -5.44 -18.67 1.25
CA SER A 26 -6.44 -19.33 0.41
C SER A 26 -6.69 -18.49 -0.84
N ILE A 27 -6.51 -19.09 -2.01
CA ILE A 27 -6.75 -18.43 -3.30
C ILE A 27 -8.15 -18.80 -3.79
N ILE A 28 -8.87 -17.78 -4.27
CA ILE A 28 -10.23 -17.87 -4.79
C ILE A 28 -10.18 -17.53 -6.28
N GLY A 29 -10.80 -18.35 -7.13
CA GLY A 29 -10.85 -18.10 -8.56
C GLY A 29 -11.46 -19.25 -9.35
N ARG A 30 -11.49 -19.13 -10.67
CA ARG A 30 -12.10 -20.16 -11.55
C ARG A 30 -11.15 -21.26 -12.01
N CYS A 31 -9.84 -21.15 -11.79
CA CYS A 31 -8.91 -22.22 -12.18
C CYS A 31 -8.88 -23.34 -11.14
N SER A 32 -8.57 -24.56 -11.59
CA SER A 32 -8.51 -25.76 -10.74
C SER A 32 -7.40 -25.74 -9.69
N GLU A 33 -6.48 -24.79 -9.77
CA GLU A 33 -5.37 -24.61 -8.84
C GLU A 33 -5.77 -23.75 -7.63
N CYS A 34 -6.96 -23.13 -7.65
CA CYS A 34 -7.48 -22.36 -6.52
C CYS A 34 -7.95 -23.31 -5.42
N GLN A 35 -7.77 -22.90 -4.17
CA GLN A 35 -8.30 -23.64 -3.03
C GLN A 35 -9.83 -23.56 -3.00
N ILE A 36 -10.38 -22.40 -3.37
CA ILE A 36 -11.81 -22.17 -3.49
C ILE A 36 -12.10 -21.90 -4.97
N ILE A 37 -12.76 -22.87 -5.61
CA ILE A 37 -13.02 -22.87 -7.04
C ILE A 37 -14.43 -22.34 -7.29
N ILE A 38 -14.54 -21.25 -8.05
CA ILE A 38 -15.81 -20.69 -8.52
C ILE A 38 -15.87 -20.88 -10.03
N ALA A 39 -16.62 -21.88 -10.50
CA ALA A 39 -16.68 -22.26 -11.91
C ALA A 39 -17.55 -21.31 -12.75
N ASP A 40 -17.23 -20.01 -12.75
CA ASP A 40 -17.92 -18.96 -13.51
C ASP A 40 -16.90 -18.19 -14.36
N SER A 41 -17.21 -18.00 -15.64
CA SER A 41 -16.39 -17.24 -16.59
C SER A 41 -16.19 -15.77 -16.21
N ARG A 42 -17.09 -15.20 -15.41
CA ARG A 42 -17.02 -13.83 -14.86
C ARG A 42 -16.07 -13.74 -13.67
N VAL A 43 -15.69 -14.86 -13.08
CA VAL A 43 -14.65 -14.93 -12.05
C VAL A 43 -13.29 -15.10 -12.73
N SER A 44 -12.28 -14.42 -12.23
CA SER A 44 -10.93 -14.45 -12.81
C SER A 44 -10.23 -15.75 -12.44
N ARG A 45 -9.23 -16.19 -13.22
CA ARG A 45 -8.51 -17.46 -12.97
C ARG A 45 -8.01 -17.54 -11.53
N ARG A 46 -7.34 -16.48 -11.08
CA ARG A 46 -7.06 -16.15 -9.68
C ARG A 46 -7.69 -14.78 -9.44
N HIS A 47 -8.76 -14.74 -8.66
CA HIS A 47 -9.62 -13.56 -8.54
C HIS A 47 -9.35 -12.81 -7.24
N ALA A 48 -9.25 -13.53 -6.13
CA ALA A 48 -8.98 -12.97 -4.83
C ALA A 48 -8.10 -13.90 -4.00
N MET A 49 -7.55 -13.36 -2.93
CA MET A 49 -6.79 -14.09 -1.94
C MET A 49 -7.30 -13.72 -0.55
N ILE A 50 -7.48 -14.73 0.30
CA ILE A 50 -7.63 -14.53 1.73
C ILE A 50 -6.34 -14.96 2.40
N ARG A 51 -5.73 -14.07 3.19
CA ARG A 51 -4.47 -14.33 3.89
C ARG A 51 -4.58 -13.99 5.36
N ARG A 52 -4.04 -14.87 6.21
CA ARG A 52 -3.87 -14.59 7.64
C ARG A 52 -2.70 -13.63 7.84
N GLN A 53 -2.95 -12.58 8.60
CA GLN A 53 -1.97 -11.61 9.08
C GLN A 53 -2.10 -11.45 10.60
N GLU A 54 -1.28 -10.59 11.21
CA GLU A 54 -1.42 -10.24 12.62
C GLU A 54 -2.81 -9.62 12.85
N GLY A 55 -3.60 -10.21 13.74
CA GLY A 55 -4.95 -9.75 14.06
C GLY A 55 -6.11 -10.33 13.23
N GLY A 56 -5.88 -11.18 12.22
CA GLY A 56 -6.98 -11.90 11.56
C GLY A 56 -6.75 -12.29 10.09
N PHE A 57 -7.83 -12.58 9.39
CA PHE A 57 -7.82 -12.85 7.95
C PHE A 57 -8.14 -11.59 7.15
N TYR A 58 -7.49 -11.43 6.00
CA TYR A 58 -7.66 -10.29 5.12
C TYR A 58 -7.95 -10.76 3.70
N LEU A 59 -8.94 -10.15 3.06
CA LEU A 59 -9.31 -10.36 1.67
C LEU A 59 -8.60 -9.34 0.77
N PHE A 60 -7.95 -9.84 -0.27
CA PHE A 60 -7.24 -9.08 -1.29
C PHE A 60 -7.89 -9.39 -2.65
N ASP A 61 -8.24 -8.37 -3.41
CA ASP A 61 -8.53 -8.54 -4.84
C ASP A 61 -7.21 -8.64 -5.61
N LEU A 62 -7.07 -9.61 -6.51
CA LEU A 62 -5.83 -9.87 -7.25
C LEU A 62 -5.84 -9.20 -8.65
N GLY A 63 -6.51 -8.05 -8.78
CA GLY A 63 -6.69 -7.36 -10.05
C GLY A 63 -7.78 -8.02 -10.90
N SER A 64 -8.86 -8.47 -10.27
CA SER A 64 -9.90 -9.20 -10.96
C SER A 64 -10.72 -8.30 -11.90
N PHE A 65 -11.18 -8.87 -13.02
CA PHE A 65 -11.89 -8.11 -14.05
C PHE A 65 -13.20 -7.49 -13.54
N ASN A 66 -13.98 -8.24 -12.75
CA ASN A 66 -15.27 -7.77 -12.21
C ASN A 66 -15.17 -7.24 -10.76
N GLY A 67 -14.01 -7.35 -10.13
CA GLY A 67 -13.80 -6.97 -8.73
C GLY A 67 -14.34 -8.00 -7.73
N SER A 68 -13.70 -8.02 -6.58
CA SER A 68 -14.20 -8.65 -5.35
C SER A 68 -14.98 -7.62 -4.53
N TYR A 69 -15.97 -8.05 -3.75
CA TYR A 69 -16.74 -7.18 -2.88
C TYR A 69 -16.82 -7.77 -1.47
N LEU A 70 -16.88 -6.90 -0.47
CA LEU A 70 -17.06 -7.23 0.94
C LEU A 70 -18.19 -6.36 1.48
N ASN A 71 -19.28 -7.00 1.93
CA ASN A 71 -20.52 -6.38 2.36
C ASN A 71 -21.06 -5.40 1.32
N GLY A 72 -21.06 -5.81 0.04
CA GLY A 72 -21.49 -5.00 -1.11
C GLY A 72 -20.54 -3.88 -1.54
N SER A 73 -19.45 -3.65 -0.80
CA SER A 73 -18.44 -2.63 -1.14
C SER A 73 -17.27 -3.26 -1.88
N ARG A 74 -16.87 -2.69 -3.02
CA ARG A 74 -15.77 -3.21 -3.83
C ARG A 74 -14.47 -3.18 -3.03
N VAL A 75 -13.76 -4.31 -3.03
CA VAL A 75 -12.45 -4.49 -2.40
C VAL A 75 -11.41 -3.89 -3.35
N THR A 76 -10.95 -2.69 -3.03
CA THR A 76 -9.88 -1.99 -3.78
C THR A 76 -8.55 -1.99 -3.04
N ALA A 77 -8.53 -2.47 -1.80
CA ALA A 77 -7.36 -2.69 -0.95
C ALA A 77 -7.65 -3.90 -0.05
N ALA A 78 -6.62 -4.44 0.61
CA ALA A 78 -6.79 -5.54 1.56
C ALA A 78 -7.81 -5.16 2.65
N ARG A 79 -8.83 -6.01 2.88
CA ARG A 79 -9.86 -5.77 3.91
C ARG A 79 -9.87 -6.89 4.93
N GLN A 80 -9.75 -6.56 6.21
CA GLN A 80 -9.89 -7.53 7.29
C GLN A 80 -11.29 -8.13 7.27
N LEU A 81 -11.38 -9.45 7.38
CA LEU A 81 -12.62 -10.20 7.50
C LEU A 81 -13.03 -10.30 8.96
N ARG A 82 -14.31 -10.08 9.23
CA ARG A 82 -14.95 -10.26 10.54
C ARG A 82 -16.04 -11.31 10.42
N HIS A 83 -16.23 -12.08 11.49
CA HIS A 83 -17.29 -13.09 11.57
C HIS A 83 -18.64 -12.50 11.12
N GLY A 84 -19.26 -13.12 10.11
CA GLY A 84 -20.51 -12.71 9.52
C GLY A 84 -20.40 -11.87 8.24
N ASP A 85 -19.20 -11.39 7.88
CA ASP A 85 -18.98 -10.63 6.64
C ASP A 85 -19.36 -11.44 5.40
N VAL A 86 -19.95 -10.77 4.40
CA VAL A 86 -20.33 -11.37 3.12
C VAL A 86 -19.36 -10.93 2.03
N LEU A 87 -18.69 -11.89 1.41
CA LEU A 87 -17.81 -11.71 0.26
C LEU A 87 -18.60 -12.03 -0.99
N SER A 88 -18.42 -11.25 -2.05
CA SER A 88 -18.99 -11.60 -3.35
C SER A 88 -18.02 -11.46 -4.52
N PHE A 89 -18.16 -12.40 -5.45
CA PHE A 89 -17.35 -12.53 -6.65
C PHE A 89 -18.29 -12.81 -7.84
N ALA A 90 -18.51 -11.80 -8.70
CA ALA A 90 -19.66 -11.79 -9.59
C ALA A 90 -20.98 -11.98 -8.79
N ASP A 91 -21.79 -12.99 -9.09
CA ASP A 91 -23.06 -13.25 -8.39
C ASP A 91 -22.91 -14.27 -7.25
N HIS A 92 -21.70 -14.73 -6.95
CA HIS A 92 -21.46 -15.77 -5.93
C HIS A 92 -21.17 -15.12 -4.58
N GLU A 93 -21.97 -15.41 -3.57
CA GLU A 93 -21.83 -14.87 -2.22
C GLU A 93 -21.36 -15.93 -1.21
N TYR A 94 -20.43 -15.51 -0.33
CA TYR A 94 -19.86 -16.33 0.72
C TYR A 94 -19.85 -15.57 2.03
N GLN A 95 -20.35 -16.17 3.10
CA GLN A 95 -20.23 -15.63 4.46
C GLN A 95 -18.95 -16.12 5.12
N TYR A 96 -18.13 -15.21 5.64
CA TYR A 96 -16.97 -15.53 6.46
C TYR A 96 -17.38 -15.85 7.89
N GLY A 97 -16.81 -16.92 8.44
CA GLY A 97 -17.05 -17.33 9.82
C GLY A 97 -15.77 -17.75 10.53
N GLU A 98 -15.75 -17.51 11.84
CA GLU A 98 -14.75 -18.05 12.76
C GLU A 98 -15.41 -19.01 13.74
N ARG A 99 -14.80 -20.19 13.96
CA ARG A 99 -15.25 -21.18 14.95
C ARG A 99 -14.60 -20.86 16.30
N GLY A 100 -15.35 -20.25 17.21
CA GLY A 100 -14.78 -19.58 18.37
C GLY A 100 -14.10 -20.47 19.41
N GLU A 101 -13.16 -19.88 20.15
CA GLU A 101 -13.25 -19.91 21.61
C GLU A 101 -14.09 -18.70 22.06
N LYS A 102 -15.09 -18.95 22.90
CA LYS A 102 -16.00 -17.93 23.43
C LYS A 102 -15.22 -16.88 24.22
N SER A 103 -15.27 -15.62 23.81
CA SER A 103 -15.16 -14.51 24.76
C SER A 103 -16.57 -14.05 25.15
N THR A 104 -16.82 -14.08 26.45
CA THR A 104 -18.08 -13.79 27.14
C THR A 104 -18.69 -12.44 26.72
N PRO A 105 -20.02 -12.33 26.55
CA PRO A 105 -20.66 -11.05 26.32
C PRO A 105 -20.64 -10.24 27.62
N THR A 106 -19.82 -9.19 27.70
CA THR A 106 -20.11 -8.11 28.63
C THR A 106 -21.14 -7.22 27.95
N SER A 107 -22.34 -7.32 28.48
CA SER A 107 -23.53 -6.53 28.21
C SER A 107 -23.24 -5.08 27.81
N LEU A 108 -23.88 -4.70 26.72
CA LEU A 108 -24.17 -3.33 26.30
C LEU A 108 -24.73 -2.54 27.49
N GLU A 109 -24.00 -1.52 27.93
CA GLU A 109 -24.64 -0.30 28.41
C GLU A 109 -24.85 0.62 27.22
N GLU A 110 -26.11 1.04 27.11
CA GLU A 110 -26.65 1.93 26.12
C GLU A 110 -25.90 3.27 26.13
N SER A 111 -25.40 3.66 24.96
CA SER A 111 -25.28 5.07 24.59
C SER A 111 -25.39 5.14 23.09
N GLY A 112 -26.59 5.47 22.62
CA GLY A 112 -26.79 5.98 21.27
C GLY A 112 -25.90 7.20 21.07
N GLY A 113 -24.77 6.99 20.41
CA GLY A 113 -23.90 8.04 19.90
C GLY A 113 -23.53 7.64 18.49
N SER A 114 -23.94 8.43 17.50
CA SER A 114 -23.32 8.36 16.18
C SER A 114 -21.81 8.36 16.37
N THR A 115 -21.13 7.27 16.01
CA THR A 115 -19.67 7.23 15.98
C THR A 115 -19.22 8.20 14.91
N THR A 116 -19.07 9.46 15.32
CA THR A 116 -18.60 10.52 14.46
C THR A 116 -17.16 10.17 14.15
N ALA A 117 -16.86 9.88 12.89
CA ALA A 117 -15.51 9.66 12.39
C ALA A 117 -14.59 10.73 12.99
N LEU A 118 -13.62 10.34 13.83
CA LEU A 118 -12.75 11.31 14.49
C LEU A 118 -11.71 11.79 13.50
N ILE A 119 -12.12 12.73 12.64
CA ILE A 119 -11.25 13.39 11.67
C ILE A 119 -10.42 14.42 12.44
N ARG A 120 -9.11 14.19 12.52
CA ARG A 120 -8.14 15.11 13.13
C ARG A 120 -7.29 15.74 12.05
N SER A 121 -6.95 17.02 12.23
CA SER A 121 -5.91 17.65 11.41
C SER A 121 -4.54 17.16 11.89
N THR A 122 -3.91 16.28 11.12
CA THR A 122 -2.65 15.63 11.47
C THR A 122 -1.53 16.09 10.52
N PRO A 123 -0.37 16.54 11.03
CA PRO A 123 0.81 16.74 10.19
C PRO A 123 1.35 15.39 9.72
N VAL A 124 1.61 15.26 8.43
CA VAL A 124 2.10 14.02 7.83
C VAL A 124 3.31 14.27 6.93
N VAL A 125 4.18 13.27 6.84
CA VAL A 125 5.08 13.10 5.69
C VAL A 125 4.36 12.17 4.71
N LEU A 126 4.22 12.58 3.46
CA LEU A 126 3.59 11.82 2.37
C LEU A 126 4.68 11.41 1.39
N LEU A 127 4.62 10.15 0.94
CA LEU A 127 5.42 9.60 -0.14
C LEU A 127 4.46 9.05 -1.20
N VAL A 128 4.62 9.50 -2.44
CA VAL A 128 3.99 8.88 -3.60
C VAL A 128 5.09 8.37 -4.52
N SER A 129 4.96 7.14 -4.99
CA SER A 129 5.87 6.58 -5.98
C SER A 129 5.08 5.92 -7.11
N ASP A 130 5.54 6.06 -8.35
CA ASP A 130 4.87 5.52 -9.54
C ASP A 130 5.90 5.02 -10.55
N ILE A 131 5.55 4.02 -11.38
CA ILE A 131 6.48 3.46 -12.38
C ILE A 131 6.51 4.38 -13.60
N LYS A 132 7.71 4.77 -14.03
CA LYS A 132 7.87 5.64 -15.20
C LYS A 132 7.55 4.86 -16.47
N GLY A 133 6.58 5.38 -17.23
CA GLY A 133 6.19 4.79 -18.51
C GLY A 133 5.47 3.45 -18.37
N PHE A 134 4.75 3.23 -17.26
CA PHE A 134 4.08 1.97 -16.99
C PHE A 134 3.10 1.53 -18.08
N SER A 135 2.34 2.45 -18.68
CA SER A 135 1.42 2.09 -19.79
C SER A 135 2.18 1.40 -20.93
N GLU A 136 3.29 2.01 -21.38
CA GLU A 136 4.13 1.46 -22.45
C GLU A 136 4.80 0.15 -22.02
N LEU A 137 5.20 0.05 -20.74
CA LEU A 137 5.74 -1.17 -20.16
C LEU A 137 4.72 -2.31 -20.18
N SER A 138 3.47 -2.03 -19.79
CA SER A 138 2.38 -3.00 -19.73
C SER A 138 1.90 -3.48 -21.11
N GLU A 139 2.07 -2.66 -22.14
CA GLU A 139 1.79 -3.02 -23.54
C GLU A 139 2.91 -3.85 -24.17
N SER A 140 4.15 -3.73 -23.66
CA SER A 140 5.34 -4.34 -24.25
C SER A 140 5.76 -5.65 -23.58
N ILE A 141 5.26 -5.94 -22.38
CA ILE A 141 5.59 -7.13 -21.59
C ILE A 141 4.40 -8.09 -21.60
N GLU A 142 4.68 -9.38 -21.76
CA GLU A 142 3.69 -10.45 -21.63
C GLU A 142 3.03 -10.46 -20.24
N ALA A 143 1.73 -10.75 -20.17
CA ALA A 143 0.94 -10.56 -18.96
C ALA A 143 1.51 -11.29 -17.72
N ASP A 144 2.00 -12.52 -17.88
CA ASP A 144 2.55 -13.31 -16.78
C ASP A 144 3.89 -12.76 -16.28
N ASP A 145 4.70 -12.20 -17.18
CA ASP A 145 5.97 -11.56 -16.86
C ASP A 145 5.76 -10.21 -16.18
N LEU A 146 4.81 -9.43 -16.67
CA LEU A 146 4.40 -8.16 -16.06
C LEU A 146 3.87 -8.39 -14.64
N ALA A 147 3.04 -9.41 -14.44
CA ALA A 147 2.52 -9.75 -13.12
C ALA A 147 3.62 -10.12 -12.12
N GLN A 148 4.69 -10.80 -12.56
CA GLN A 148 5.84 -11.12 -11.71
C GLN A 148 6.67 -9.89 -11.37
N VAL A 149 6.93 -9.00 -12.34
CA VAL A 149 7.66 -7.75 -12.12
C VAL A 149 6.91 -6.87 -11.12
N ILE A 150 5.60 -6.67 -11.33
CA ILE A 150 4.77 -5.84 -10.46
C ILE A 150 4.56 -6.47 -9.09
N GLY A 151 4.40 -7.80 -9.02
CA GLY A 151 4.34 -8.52 -7.75
C GLY A 151 5.61 -8.37 -6.92
N SER A 152 6.79 -8.42 -7.55
CA SER A 152 8.07 -8.18 -6.87
C SER A 152 8.19 -6.74 -6.39
N TRP A 153 7.81 -5.78 -7.24
CA TRP A 153 7.80 -4.36 -6.90
C TRP A 153 6.90 -4.05 -5.70
N TYR A 154 5.65 -4.51 -5.71
CA TYR A 154 4.72 -4.31 -4.59
C TYR A 154 5.21 -4.93 -3.29
N SER A 155 5.74 -6.16 -3.36
CA SER A 155 6.27 -6.85 -2.17
C SER A 155 7.45 -6.08 -1.57
N ASP A 156 8.32 -5.51 -2.41
CA ASP A 156 9.40 -4.65 -1.95
C ASP A 156 8.90 -3.31 -1.43
N CYS A 157 7.90 -2.69 -2.06
CA CYS A 157 7.27 -1.47 -1.54
C CYS A 157 6.76 -1.67 -0.12
N GLU A 158 5.93 -2.70 0.10
CA GLU A 158 5.36 -3.00 1.42
C GLU A 158 6.46 -3.18 2.45
N ARG A 159 7.45 -4.04 2.15
CA ARG A 159 8.55 -4.33 3.07
C ARG A 159 9.38 -3.08 3.38
N ILE A 160 9.83 -2.33 2.36
CA ILE A 160 10.69 -1.16 2.52
C ILE A 160 9.96 -0.04 3.28
N LEU A 161 8.68 0.17 2.99
CA LEU A 161 7.89 1.22 3.61
C LEU A 161 7.54 0.88 5.06
N ASP A 162 7.20 -0.39 5.34
CA ASP A 162 6.96 -0.89 6.71
C ASP A 162 8.24 -0.83 7.56
N GLU A 163 9.38 -1.30 7.03
CA GLU A 163 10.69 -1.21 7.71
C GLU A 163 11.12 0.24 7.97
N ALA A 164 10.66 1.19 7.15
CA ALA A 164 10.86 2.63 7.34
C ALA A 164 9.83 3.28 8.29
N GLY A 165 8.91 2.51 8.87
CA GLY A 165 7.87 2.98 9.79
C GLY A 165 6.75 3.78 9.11
N ALA A 166 6.58 3.62 7.79
CA ALA A 166 5.48 4.23 7.06
C ALA A 166 4.22 3.38 7.18
N THR A 167 3.06 4.00 7.06
CA THR A 167 1.82 3.31 6.73
C THR A 167 1.59 3.39 5.22
N VAL A 168 1.44 2.24 4.56
CA VAL A 168 1.00 2.17 3.17
C VAL A 168 -0.51 2.39 3.14
N ASP A 169 -0.98 3.46 2.51
CA ASP A 169 -2.39 3.80 2.41
C ASP A 169 -3.09 2.93 1.36
N LYS A 170 -2.56 2.97 0.12
CA LYS A 170 -3.10 2.19 -0.99
C LYS A 170 -2.14 2.12 -2.17
N PHE A 171 -2.38 1.11 -3.01
CA PHE A 171 -1.88 1.04 -4.38
C PHE A 171 -2.97 1.52 -5.35
N ILE A 172 -2.63 2.37 -6.32
CA ILE A 172 -3.53 2.86 -7.36
C ILE A 172 -2.88 2.56 -8.70
N GLY A 173 -3.18 1.39 -9.27
CA GLY A 173 -2.37 0.89 -10.39
C GLY A 173 -0.92 0.69 -9.93
N ASP A 174 0.04 1.13 -10.73
CA ASP A 174 1.48 1.10 -10.41
C ASP A 174 1.93 2.09 -9.34
N CYS A 175 1.06 3.00 -8.92
CA CYS A 175 1.34 4.00 -7.92
C CYS A 175 1.17 3.45 -6.49
N VAL A 176 2.09 3.79 -5.58
CA VAL A 176 1.97 3.57 -4.14
C VAL A 176 1.89 4.90 -3.39
N LEU A 177 0.94 5.01 -2.45
CA LEU A 177 0.82 6.11 -1.50
C LEU A 177 1.15 5.61 -0.10
N ALA A 178 2.10 6.25 0.56
CA ALA A 178 2.48 5.95 1.94
C ALA A 178 2.68 7.23 2.76
N TYR A 179 2.62 7.09 4.08
CA TYR A 179 2.70 8.24 4.97
C TYR A 179 3.25 7.92 6.36
N TRP A 180 3.74 8.97 7.02
CA TRP A 180 4.06 8.99 8.44
C TRP A 180 3.13 9.98 9.13
N THR A 181 2.54 9.62 10.26
CA THR A 181 1.60 10.47 11.04
C THR A 181 2.30 11.45 11.98
N THR A 182 3.63 11.50 11.92
CA THR A 182 4.45 12.45 12.66
C THR A 182 5.45 13.09 11.69
N VAL A 183 5.75 14.37 11.93
CA VAL A 183 6.79 15.11 11.20
C VAL A 183 7.87 15.47 12.21
N ASN A 184 8.97 14.73 12.14
CA ASN A 184 10.14 14.83 13.00
C ASN A 184 11.40 14.37 12.22
N PRO A 185 12.62 14.59 12.73
CA PRO A 185 13.85 14.22 12.02
C PRO A 185 13.90 12.75 11.58
N ASP A 186 13.38 11.83 12.39
CA ASP A 186 13.39 10.39 12.09
C ASP A 186 12.46 10.05 10.92
N SER A 187 11.22 10.56 10.92
CA SER A 187 10.25 10.36 9.83
C SER A 187 10.71 10.99 8.51
N LEU A 188 11.35 12.18 8.57
CA LEU A 188 11.90 12.86 7.39
C LEU A 188 13.08 12.08 6.80
N SER A 189 13.99 11.62 7.65
CA SER A 189 15.12 10.77 7.24
C SER A 189 14.64 9.42 6.69
N SER A 190 13.66 8.79 7.34
CA SER A 190 13.11 7.49 6.95
C SER A 190 12.38 7.55 5.63
N ALA A 191 11.62 8.61 5.36
CA ALA A 191 10.97 8.81 4.05
C ALA A 191 11.99 8.91 2.90
N LEU A 192 13.08 9.66 3.11
CA LEU A 192 14.13 9.80 2.10
C LEU A 192 14.90 8.49 1.88
N ARG A 193 15.16 7.73 2.95
CA ARG A 193 15.78 6.40 2.87
C ARG A 193 14.87 5.37 2.20
N ALA A 194 13.57 5.43 2.45
CA ALA A 194 12.61 4.58 1.76
C ALA A 194 12.67 4.85 0.25
N ALA A 195 12.70 6.13 -0.18
CA ALA A 195 12.86 6.48 -1.58
C ALA A 195 14.15 5.92 -2.21
N GLU A 196 15.28 5.97 -1.49
CA GLU A 196 16.54 5.36 -1.93
C GLU A 196 16.41 3.83 -2.14
N GLN A 197 15.84 3.15 -1.16
CA GLN A 197 15.67 1.69 -1.21
C GLN A 197 14.67 1.26 -2.29
N LEU A 198 13.62 2.03 -2.52
CA LEU A 198 12.66 1.82 -3.60
C LEU A 198 13.35 1.91 -4.98
N LEU A 199 14.26 2.89 -5.17
CA LEU A 199 15.07 2.96 -6.39
C LEU A 199 16.02 1.76 -6.53
N ALA A 200 16.67 1.35 -5.43
CA ALA A 200 17.54 0.18 -5.43
C ALA A 200 16.76 -1.12 -5.73
N SER A 201 15.52 -1.24 -5.27
CA SER A 201 14.61 -2.34 -5.61
C SER A 201 14.34 -2.39 -7.12
N CYS A 202 14.11 -1.24 -7.77
CA CYS A 202 13.93 -1.20 -9.21
C CYS A 202 15.16 -1.71 -9.97
N VAL A 203 16.35 -1.30 -9.56
CA VAL A 203 17.62 -1.77 -10.12
C VAL A 203 17.78 -3.28 -9.94
N ARG A 204 17.43 -3.81 -8.75
CA ARG A 204 17.46 -5.24 -8.46
C ARG A 204 16.50 -6.03 -9.38
N ILE A 205 15.23 -5.61 -9.45
CA ILE A 205 14.20 -6.25 -10.29
C ILE A 205 14.62 -6.25 -11.76
N TYR A 206 15.17 -5.13 -12.24
CA TYR A 206 15.71 -5.01 -13.60
C TYR A 206 16.79 -6.06 -13.88
N HIS A 207 17.76 -6.22 -12.97
CA HIS A 207 18.88 -7.14 -13.15
C HIS A 207 18.53 -8.62 -12.92
N GLU A 208 17.48 -8.92 -12.15
CA GLU A 208 17.00 -10.29 -11.96
C GLU A 208 16.19 -10.80 -13.16
N ARG A 209 15.70 -9.89 -14.02
CA ARG A 209 14.85 -10.21 -15.19
C ARG A 209 15.43 -9.71 -16.52
N PRO A 210 16.68 -10.03 -16.88
CA PRO A 210 17.26 -9.62 -18.16
C PRO A 210 16.46 -10.18 -19.35
N ASP A 211 15.83 -11.33 -19.18
CA ASP A 211 14.95 -12.00 -20.16
C ASP A 211 13.75 -11.15 -20.61
N ILE A 212 13.30 -10.23 -19.76
CA ILE A 212 12.24 -9.26 -20.06
C ILE A 212 12.87 -7.97 -20.58
N PHE A 213 13.71 -7.33 -19.77
CA PHE A 213 14.09 -5.94 -19.98
C PHE A 213 15.06 -5.74 -21.16
N GLU A 214 15.89 -6.74 -21.47
CA GLU A 214 16.75 -6.68 -22.67
C GLU A 214 15.93 -6.77 -23.96
N LYS A 215 14.82 -7.51 -23.98
CA LYS A 215 13.97 -7.65 -25.18
C LYS A 215 13.21 -6.39 -25.52
N ILE A 216 12.74 -5.67 -24.51
CA ILE A 216 11.96 -4.44 -24.70
C ILE A 216 12.83 -3.17 -24.76
N HIS A 217 14.14 -3.30 -24.51
CA HIS A 217 15.10 -2.20 -24.49
C HIS A 217 14.67 -1.01 -23.60
N ARG A 218 14.09 -1.31 -22.43
CA ARG A 218 13.58 -0.31 -21.48
C ARG A 218 14.14 -0.54 -20.09
N GLN A 219 14.38 0.56 -19.38
CA GLN A 219 14.73 0.55 -17.97
C GLN A 219 13.48 0.38 -17.10
N PHE A 220 13.68 -0.13 -15.89
CA PHE A 220 12.65 -0.15 -14.85
C PHE A 220 12.96 0.96 -13.84
N GLU A 221 12.23 2.07 -13.94
CA GLU A 221 12.46 3.26 -13.13
C GLU A 221 11.15 3.74 -12.49
N ILE A 222 11.28 4.47 -11.39
CA ILE A 222 10.17 5.07 -10.66
C ILE A 222 10.38 6.58 -10.49
N GLY A 223 9.28 7.31 -10.40
CA GLY A 223 9.23 8.65 -9.83
C GLY A 223 8.80 8.59 -8.38
N VAL A 224 9.49 9.29 -7.48
CA VAL A 224 9.14 9.40 -6.07
C VAL A 224 8.98 10.87 -5.70
N ALA A 225 7.87 11.22 -5.06
CA ALA A 225 7.62 12.54 -4.51
C ALA A 225 7.39 12.48 -3.00
N ILE A 226 8.06 13.36 -2.27
CA ILE A 226 7.92 13.49 -0.82
C ILE A 226 7.47 14.89 -0.44
N HIS A 227 6.41 14.96 0.36
CA HIS A 227 5.80 16.22 0.79
C HIS A 227 5.40 16.16 2.26
N THR A 228 5.48 17.30 2.95
CA THR A 228 4.92 17.44 4.30
C THR A 228 3.76 18.41 4.28
N GLY A 229 2.64 18.02 4.89
CA GLY A 229 1.47 18.88 5.00
C GLY A 229 0.55 18.44 6.13
N LYS A 230 -0.48 19.24 6.40
CA LYS A 230 -1.54 18.88 7.34
C LYS A 230 -2.72 18.31 6.58
N VAL A 231 -3.16 17.12 6.95
CA VAL A 231 -4.27 16.40 6.33
C VAL A 231 -5.36 16.12 7.35
N ALA A 232 -6.59 15.99 6.88
CA ALA A 232 -7.65 15.36 7.64
C ALA A 232 -7.34 13.85 7.69
N TYR A 233 -7.03 13.36 8.89
CA TYR A 233 -6.72 11.97 9.18
C TYR A 233 -7.72 11.43 10.18
N GLY A 234 -8.49 10.42 9.80
CA GLY A 234 -9.53 9.85 10.66
C GLY A 234 -10.20 8.68 9.99
N GLY A 235 -10.86 7.85 10.80
CA GLY A 235 -11.54 6.67 10.29
C GLY A 235 -13.04 6.85 10.16
N LEU A 236 -13.59 6.39 9.03
CA LEU A 236 -15.04 6.27 8.81
C LEU A 236 -15.62 5.08 9.59
N SER A 237 -14.77 4.14 10.01
CA SER A 237 -15.06 2.93 10.78
C SER A 237 -13.84 2.56 11.67
N GLN A 238 -13.98 1.62 12.62
CA GLN A 238 -12.85 1.19 13.46
C GLN A 238 -11.75 0.51 12.61
N GLY A 239 -10.60 1.16 12.49
CA GLY A 239 -9.39 0.60 11.86
C GLY A 239 -9.09 1.09 10.45
N GLU A 240 -10.06 1.68 9.73
CA GLU A 240 -9.86 2.26 8.40
C GLU A 240 -9.60 3.76 8.53
N PHE A 241 -8.34 4.21 8.60
CA PHE A 241 -8.01 5.63 8.57
C PHE A 241 -7.80 6.10 7.13
N THR A 242 -8.34 7.27 6.77
CA THR A 242 -8.12 7.87 5.45
C THR A 242 -7.41 9.22 5.57
N LEU A 243 -6.56 9.50 4.58
CA LEU A 243 -5.96 10.81 4.36
C LEU A 243 -6.80 11.62 3.38
N VAL A 244 -7.28 12.78 3.81
CA VAL A 244 -7.98 13.72 2.93
C VAL A 244 -7.33 15.09 3.03
N GLY A 245 -7.06 15.71 1.89
CA GLY A 245 -6.63 17.11 1.85
C GLY A 245 -5.79 17.46 0.63
N ASP A 246 -5.59 18.77 0.46
CA ASP A 246 -4.71 19.33 -0.57
C ASP A 246 -3.30 18.72 -0.57
N PRO A 247 -2.64 18.45 0.58
CA PRO A 247 -1.31 17.83 0.58
C PRO A 247 -1.24 16.49 -0.15
N VAL A 248 -2.27 15.64 -0.05
CA VAL A 248 -2.30 14.34 -0.74
C VAL A 248 -2.28 14.56 -2.25
N ASN A 249 -3.21 15.39 -2.75
CA ASN A 249 -3.30 15.74 -4.17
C ASN A 249 -2.03 16.43 -4.68
N LEU A 250 -1.39 17.26 -3.86
CA LEU A 250 -0.13 17.90 -4.19
C LEU A 250 0.99 16.86 -4.36
N THR A 251 1.07 15.85 -3.50
CA THR A 251 2.12 14.82 -3.61
C THR A 251 2.01 14.03 -4.92
N PHE A 252 0.80 13.67 -5.36
CA PHE A 252 0.59 13.05 -6.68
C PHE A 252 1.04 13.96 -7.83
N ARG A 253 0.72 15.25 -7.76
CA ARG A 253 1.15 16.21 -8.79
C ARG A 253 2.67 16.41 -8.79
N LEU A 254 3.29 16.40 -7.61
CA LEU A 254 4.74 16.45 -7.46
C LEU A 254 5.38 15.19 -8.03
N GLU A 255 4.77 14.01 -7.86
CA GLU A 255 5.23 12.78 -8.51
C GLU A 255 5.20 12.96 -10.03
N THR A 256 4.12 13.52 -10.58
CA THR A 256 4.03 13.72 -12.04
C THR A 256 5.16 14.61 -12.58
N LEU A 257 5.60 15.62 -11.80
CA LEU A 257 6.72 16.49 -12.15
C LEU A 257 8.07 15.76 -12.23
N THR A 258 8.21 14.56 -11.64
CA THR A 258 9.44 13.75 -11.72
C THR A 258 9.82 13.47 -13.18
N ARG A 259 8.82 13.21 -14.03
CA ARG A 259 8.96 12.96 -15.46
C ARG A 259 9.36 14.23 -16.21
N GLU A 260 8.67 15.35 -15.92
CA GLU A 260 8.94 16.65 -16.56
C GLU A 260 10.35 17.17 -16.25
N LEU A 261 10.85 16.96 -15.03
CA LEU A 261 12.17 17.42 -14.59
C LEU A 261 13.30 16.42 -14.88
N GLY A 262 12.97 15.21 -15.34
CA GLY A 262 13.95 14.14 -15.55
C GLY A 262 14.67 13.76 -14.25
N ARG A 263 13.93 13.65 -13.14
CA ARG A 263 14.47 13.32 -11.81
C ARG A 263 13.71 12.14 -11.22
N ASN A 264 14.38 11.33 -10.40
CA ASN A 264 13.75 10.16 -9.78
C ASN A 264 13.13 10.49 -8.42
N VAL A 265 13.68 11.45 -7.68
CA VAL A 265 13.13 11.88 -6.38
C VAL A 265 12.95 13.39 -6.34
N LEU A 266 11.73 13.82 -6.01
CA LEU A 266 11.38 15.22 -5.78
C LEU A 266 10.90 15.44 -4.34
N LEU A 267 11.38 16.52 -3.74
CA LEU A 267 10.94 17.00 -2.43
C LEU A 267 10.23 18.34 -2.61
N SER A 268 9.10 18.52 -1.93
CA SER A 268 8.47 19.83 -1.82
C SER A 268 9.31 20.78 -0.96
N GLY A 269 9.19 22.09 -1.19
CA GLY A 269 9.79 23.09 -0.31
C GLY A 269 9.25 23.05 1.12
N ASP A 270 8.02 22.55 1.33
CA ASP A 270 7.49 22.29 2.67
C ASP A 270 8.33 21.24 3.41
N PHE A 271 8.67 20.14 2.75
CA PHE A 271 9.53 19.10 3.32
C PHE A 271 10.91 19.66 3.67
N VAL A 272 11.52 20.40 2.73
CA VAL A 272 12.85 21.00 2.92
C VAL A 272 12.86 22.07 4.02
N ARG A 273 11.73 22.74 4.28
CA ARG A 273 11.60 23.65 5.44
C ARG A 273 11.57 22.90 6.77
N GLN A 274 11.03 21.67 6.81
CA GLN A 274 11.06 20.82 8.01
C GLN A 274 12.45 20.20 8.26
N TRP A 275 13.27 20.08 7.21
CA TRP A 275 14.65 19.55 7.30
C TRP A 275 15.65 20.38 6.49
N PRO A 276 16.07 21.57 6.97
CA PRO A 276 16.93 22.49 6.22
C PRO A 276 18.27 21.87 5.76
N GLU A 277 18.83 20.94 6.55
CA GLU A 277 20.11 20.28 6.28
C GLU A 277 20.07 19.42 5.01
N VAL A 278 18.89 18.91 4.62
CA VAL A 278 18.69 18.13 3.39
C VAL A 278 19.01 18.94 2.13
N ARG A 279 19.03 20.29 2.22
CA ARG A 279 19.41 21.15 1.10
C ARG A 279 20.82 20.84 0.57
N SER A 280 21.71 20.37 1.44
CA SER A 280 23.09 20.01 1.05
C SER A 280 23.15 18.92 -0.03
N CYS A 281 22.14 18.04 -0.08
CA CYS A 281 22.08 16.95 -1.05
C CYS A 281 21.04 17.15 -2.18
N CYS A 282 20.45 18.36 -2.25
CA CYS A 282 19.37 18.68 -3.15
C CYS A 282 19.74 19.78 -4.16
N LYS A 283 19.14 19.72 -5.36
CA LYS A 283 19.09 20.82 -6.32
C LYS A 283 17.72 21.49 -6.28
N ASN A 284 17.68 22.81 -6.12
CA ASN A 284 16.46 23.61 -6.22
C ASN A 284 16.07 23.81 -7.69
N HIS A 285 14.82 23.53 -8.06
CA HIS A 285 14.25 23.75 -9.40
C HIS A 285 13.32 24.97 -9.46
N GLY A 286 13.20 25.71 -8.35
CA GLY A 286 12.35 26.87 -8.24
C GLY A 286 10.88 26.49 -8.01
N VAL A 287 10.00 27.43 -8.33
CA VAL A 287 8.57 27.32 -8.06
C VAL A 287 7.82 26.83 -9.30
N HIS A 288 7.14 25.69 -9.18
CA HIS A 288 6.32 25.09 -10.23
C HIS A 288 4.84 25.33 -9.98
N ARG A 289 4.10 25.64 -11.04
CA ARG A 289 2.63 25.69 -10.97
C ARG A 289 2.07 24.28 -11.08
N VAL A 290 1.31 23.87 -10.09
CA VAL A 290 0.54 22.62 -10.12
C VAL A 290 -0.94 22.94 -10.31
N LYS A 291 -1.62 22.18 -11.17
CA LYS A 291 -3.04 22.38 -11.50
C LYS A 291 -3.89 22.44 -10.24
N GLY A 292 -4.75 23.45 -10.09
CA GLY A 292 -5.66 23.58 -8.93
C GLY A 292 -5.11 24.35 -7.72
N ARG A 293 -3.92 24.97 -7.83
CA ARG A 293 -3.38 25.88 -6.80
C ARG A 293 -3.04 27.24 -7.41
N VAL A 294 -3.33 28.32 -6.67
CA VAL A 294 -2.99 29.70 -7.07
C VAL A 294 -1.51 29.99 -6.80
N GLN A 295 -0.97 29.49 -5.69
CA GLN A 295 0.46 29.55 -5.37
C GLN A 295 1.19 28.32 -5.90
N GLY A 296 2.31 28.54 -6.59
CA GLY A 296 3.19 27.45 -7.01
C GLY A 296 3.89 26.78 -5.82
N VAL A 297 4.51 25.64 -6.09
CA VAL A 297 5.23 24.84 -5.10
C VAL A 297 6.70 24.85 -5.44
N GLU A 298 7.54 25.20 -4.46
CA GLU A 298 8.99 25.09 -4.61
C GLU A 298 9.38 23.61 -4.66
N VAL A 299 10.21 23.21 -5.61
CA VAL A 299 10.58 21.82 -5.87
C VAL A 299 12.08 21.63 -5.80
N PHE A 300 12.50 20.55 -5.16
CA PHE A 300 13.89 20.14 -5.05
C PHE A 300 14.07 18.72 -5.58
N SER A 301 15.15 18.42 -6.28
CA SER A 301 15.52 17.03 -6.58
C SER A 301 16.67 16.57 -5.70
N VAL A 302 16.63 15.31 -5.28
CA VAL A 302 17.74 14.67 -4.58
C VAL A 302 18.78 14.25 -5.60
N ASN A 303 20.03 14.68 -5.42
CA ASN A 303 21.14 14.28 -6.31
C ASN A 303 21.99 13.17 -5.69
N GLU A 304 22.15 13.21 -4.37
CA GLU A 304 22.89 12.24 -3.58
C GLU A 304 22.08 11.93 -2.33
N PHE A 305 22.02 10.67 -1.93
CA PHE A 305 21.36 10.31 -0.68
C PHE A 305 22.31 10.55 0.49
N PRO A 306 21.83 11.12 1.62
CA PRO A 306 22.67 11.33 2.80
C PRO A 306 23.23 9.99 3.30
N THR A 307 24.55 9.92 3.49
CA THR A 307 25.18 8.72 4.05
C THR A 307 24.69 8.46 5.47
N ARG A 308 24.49 7.19 5.81
CA ARG A 308 24.09 6.74 7.14
C ARG A 308 25.04 7.33 8.19
N PRO A 309 24.56 8.05 9.23
CA PRO A 309 25.39 8.26 10.40
C PRO A 309 25.77 6.88 10.94
N ALA A 310 27.07 6.58 11.05
CA ALA A 310 27.52 5.38 11.74
C ALA A 310 26.76 5.28 13.07
N ALA A 311 26.22 4.11 13.40
CA ALA A 311 25.39 3.92 14.59
C ALA A 311 26.15 4.43 15.83
N GLY A 312 25.90 5.68 16.19
CA GLY A 312 26.50 6.34 17.34
C GLY A 312 25.84 5.76 18.56
N ASN A 313 26.66 5.20 19.46
CA ASN A 313 26.32 4.73 20.80
C ASN A 313 24.96 5.24 21.30
N GLN A 314 23.94 4.39 21.22
CA GLN A 314 22.77 4.59 22.06
C GLN A 314 23.25 4.51 23.53
N PRO A 315 22.98 5.51 24.37
CA PRO A 315 23.21 5.35 25.80
C PRO A 315 22.35 4.18 26.28
N ARG A 316 23.00 3.19 26.91
CA ARG A 316 22.31 2.06 27.53
C ARG A 316 21.20 2.60 28.43
N ARG A 317 19.97 2.11 28.23
CA ARG A 317 18.88 2.35 29.19
C ARG A 317 19.37 1.90 30.58
N PRO A 318 19.17 2.69 31.64
CA PRO A 318 19.41 2.22 32.98
C PRO A 318 18.41 1.10 33.27
N GLU A 319 18.93 -0.04 33.74
CA GLU A 319 18.12 -1.11 34.30
C GLU A 319 17.36 -0.55 35.51
N ILE A 320 16.03 -0.71 35.50
CA ILE A 320 15.16 -0.62 36.68
C ILE A 320 14.52 -1.98 36.85
#